data_AF-A0A0N7BVM3-F1
#
_entry.id   AF-A0A0N7BVM3-F1
#
_cell.length_a   1.000
_cell.length_b   1.000
_cell.length_c   1.000
_cell.angle_alpha   90.00
_cell.angle_beta   90.00
_cell.angle_gamma   90.00
#
_symmetry.space_group_name_H-M   'P 1'
#
loop_
_entity.id
_entity.type
_entity.pdbx_description
1 polymer ?
#
loop_
_entity_poly.entity_id
_entity_poly.type
_entity_poly.pdbx_seq_one_letter_code
_entity_poly.pdbx_strand_id
1 'polypeptide(L)'
;MNFKSKVLGTVLLAAVSLGSITNVAYASSYVHQNGRVYVTNWDNYDYTNGCIGGVTLEDERGNKPIFSQNADYNWVSSGLTVKGTGDFGFSFNSDRVKVYDFESRKEITNGYLRGGQKIYIVSKDDPTYIRLSISPVIIIEN
;
A
#
# COMPACT_ATOMS: atom_id res chain seq x y z
N MET A 1 -32.37 27.91 13.13
CA MET A 1 -30.98 27.54 12.79
C MET A 1 -30.14 27.65 14.03
N ASN A 2 -29.44 26.59 14.42
CA ASN A 2 -28.33 26.62 15.38
C ASN A 2 -27.45 25.41 15.06
N PHE A 3 -26.38 25.63 14.29
CA PHE A 3 -25.34 24.65 14.04
C PHE A 3 -24.43 24.59 15.28
N LYS A 4 -24.33 23.41 15.90
CA LYS A 4 -23.26 23.12 16.87
C LYS A 4 -22.40 22.00 16.30
N SER A 5 -21.16 22.36 15.98
CA SER A 5 -20.09 21.54 15.42
C SER A 5 -19.88 20.24 16.20
N LYS A 6 -19.80 19.12 15.48
CA LYS A 6 -19.21 17.88 16.00
C LYS A 6 -17.69 18.01 15.91
N VAL A 7 -17.04 18.10 17.06
CA VAL A 7 -15.58 17.95 17.19
C VAL A 7 -15.26 16.49 16.86
N LEU A 8 -14.69 16.24 15.68
CA LEU A 8 -14.03 14.97 15.39
C LEU A 8 -12.71 14.95 16.16
N GLY A 9 -12.69 14.20 17.26
CA GLY A 9 -11.46 13.91 17.99
C GLY A 9 -10.58 12.97 17.17
N THR A 10 -9.49 13.51 16.62
CA THR A 10 -8.42 12.73 16.02
C THR A 10 -7.63 12.09 17.16
N VAL A 11 -7.75 10.76 17.34
CA VAL A 11 -6.85 10.03 18.24
C VAL A 11 -5.51 9.86 17.52
N LEU A 12 -4.55 10.71 17.87
CA LEU A 12 -3.16 10.59 17.45
C LEU A 12 -2.46 9.60 18.39
N LEU A 13 -2.31 8.34 17.97
CA LEU A 13 -1.44 7.38 18.64
C LEU A 13 -0.02 7.56 18.10
N ALA A 14 0.73 8.48 18.71
CA ALA A 14 2.18 8.54 18.57
C ALA A 14 2.79 7.72 19.71
N ALA A 15 3.42 6.60 19.37
CA ALA A 15 4.34 5.89 20.25
C ALA A 15 5.59 5.53 19.44
N VAL A 16 6.62 6.36 19.56
CA VAL A 16 7.98 6.02 19.15
C VAL A 16 8.71 5.48 20.37
N SER A 17 9.03 4.19 20.39
CA SER A 17 10.01 3.64 21.33
C SER A 17 11.29 3.31 20.56
N LEU A 18 12.35 4.06 20.87
CA LEU A 18 13.72 3.74 20.50
C LEU A 18 14.16 2.49 21.28
N GLY A 19 14.65 1.48 20.56
CA GLY A 19 15.40 0.37 21.13
C GLY A 19 14.67 -0.96 21.18
N SER A 20 14.56 -1.63 20.03
CA SER A 20 14.68 -3.10 19.89
C SER A 20 14.42 -3.49 18.43
N ILE A 21 15.33 -4.29 17.88
CA ILE A 21 15.22 -4.88 16.56
C ILE A 21 14.04 -5.87 16.61
N THR A 22 12.83 -5.42 16.30
CA THR A 22 11.63 -6.25 16.26
C THR A 22 10.77 -5.86 15.07
N ASN A 23 10.45 -6.89 14.30
CA ASN A 23 9.60 -6.98 13.12
C ASN A 23 8.58 -5.84 12.91
N VAL A 24 8.64 -5.27 11.69
CA VAL A 24 7.67 -4.42 10.99
C VAL A 24 6.35 -4.22 11.76
N ALA A 25 6.22 -3.05 12.40
CA ALA A 25 4.97 -2.60 12.97
C ALA A 25 3.97 -2.30 11.83
N TYR A 26 2.81 -2.97 11.86
CA TYR A 26 1.70 -2.73 10.95
C TYR A 26 1.23 -1.28 11.06
N ALA A 27 1.54 -0.46 10.06
CA ALA A 27 1.00 0.88 9.95
C ALA A 27 -0.09 0.85 8.88
N SER A 28 -1.34 0.66 9.31
CA SER A 28 -2.51 0.98 8.51
C SER A 28 -3.60 1.45 9.45
N SER A 29 -4.47 2.36 9.00
CA SER A 29 -5.47 2.98 9.86
C SER A 29 -6.82 3.05 9.18
N TYR A 30 -7.86 2.74 9.94
CA TYR A 30 -9.23 2.91 9.49
C TYR A 30 -9.70 4.35 9.62
N VAL A 31 -10.22 4.91 8.53
CA VAL A 31 -10.85 6.23 8.52
C VAL A 31 -12.27 6.09 7.97
N HIS A 32 -13.23 6.65 8.68
CA HIS A 32 -14.64 6.70 8.27
C HIS A 32 -14.98 8.13 7.84
N GLN A 33 -15.30 8.33 6.56
CA GLN A 33 -15.63 9.65 6.03
C GLN A 33 -16.79 9.54 5.05
N ASN A 34 -17.81 10.39 5.23
CA ASN A 34 -18.99 10.46 4.35
C ASN A 34 -19.68 9.10 4.12
N GLY A 35 -19.77 8.27 5.16
CA GLY A 35 -20.39 6.93 5.09
C GLY A 35 -19.54 5.88 4.37
N ARG A 36 -18.27 6.18 4.05
CA ARG A 36 -17.31 5.26 3.44
C ARG A 36 -16.18 4.93 4.41
N VAL A 37 -15.67 3.70 4.29
CA VAL A 37 -14.52 3.22 5.04
C VAL A 37 -13.29 3.26 4.15
N TYR A 38 -12.18 3.74 4.71
CA TYR A 38 -10.87 3.81 4.08
C TYR A 38 -9.84 3.12 4.96
N VAL A 39 -8.87 2.46 4.33
CA VAL A 39 -7.62 2.05 4.98
C VAL A 39 -6.53 3.00 4.50
N THR A 40 -5.96 3.78 5.40
CA THR A 40 -4.93 4.79 5.11
C THR A 40 -3.58 4.40 5.71
N ASN A 41 -2.54 5.15 5.35
CA ASN A 41 -1.17 4.97 5.85
C ASN A 41 -0.59 3.57 5.60
N TRP A 42 -1.14 2.82 4.65
CA TRP A 42 -0.81 1.41 4.43
C TRP A 42 0.68 1.25 4.11
N ASP A 43 1.39 0.52 4.95
CA ASP A 43 2.85 0.35 4.87
C ASP A 43 3.24 -1.11 5.16
N ASN A 44 2.43 -2.06 4.66
CA ASN A 44 2.59 -3.47 4.94
C ASN A 44 3.56 -4.14 3.96
N TYR A 45 4.80 -3.64 3.94
CA TYR A 45 5.88 -4.23 3.14
C TYR A 45 6.61 -5.32 3.92
N ASP A 46 6.84 -6.44 3.25
CA ASP A 46 7.82 -7.45 3.66
C ASP A 46 9.05 -7.30 2.76
N TYR A 47 10.01 -6.49 3.23
CA TYR A 47 11.28 -6.30 2.53
C TYR A 47 12.12 -7.57 2.64
N THR A 48 11.96 -8.45 1.66
CA THR A 48 12.78 -9.65 1.53
C THR A 48 14.24 -9.29 1.24
N ASN A 49 15.18 -10.10 1.76
CA ASN A 49 16.62 -9.99 1.52
C ASN A 49 17.30 -8.70 2.02
N GLY A 50 16.75 -8.02 3.03
CA GLY A 50 17.43 -6.90 3.70
C GLY A 50 17.44 -5.58 2.92
N CYS A 51 16.73 -5.50 1.79
CA CYS A 51 16.59 -4.28 0.97
C CYS A 51 15.50 -3.33 1.52
N ILE A 52 15.47 -3.12 2.84
CA ILE A 52 14.51 -2.21 3.49
C ILE A 52 14.64 -0.83 2.86
N GLY A 53 13.52 -0.29 2.33
CA GLY A 53 13.46 1.05 1.74
C GLY A 53 14.05 1.17 0.32
N GLY A 54 14.42 0.06 -0.33
CA GLY A 54 14.85 0.09 -1.73
C GLY A 54 13.71 0.34 -2.73
N VAL A 55 12.47 0.10 -2.30
CA VAL A 55 11.26 0.34 -3.10
C VAL A 55 10.07 0.70 -2.20
N THR A 56 9.30 1.71 -2.59
CA THR A 56 8.04 2.09 -1.92
C THR A 56 6.95 2.33 -2.96
N LEU A 57 5.69 2.29 -2.54
CA LEU A 57 4.55 2.74 -3.34
C LEU A 57 4.01 4.03 -2.74
N GLU A 58 3.86 5.05 -3.58
CA GLU A 58 3.38 6.37 -3.17
C GLU A 58 2.33 6.89 -4.16
N ASP A 59 1.33 7.62 -3.70
CA ASP A 59 0.42 8.34 -4.60
C ASP A 59 1.13 9.51 -5.31
N GLU A 60 0.41 10.22 -6.19
CA GLU A 60 0.95 11.37 -6.93
C GLU A 60 1.47 12.52 -6.04
N ARG A 61 1.09 12.54 -4.75
CA ARG A 61 1.46 13.56 -3.77
C ARG A 61 2.54 13.07 -2.80
N GLY A 62 3.05 11.84 -2.98
CA GLY A 62 4.02 11.23 -2.07
C GLY A 62 3.41 10.61 -0.82
N ASN A 63 2.09 10.42 -0.76
CA ASN A 63 1.46 9.76 0.39
C ASN A 63 1.49 8.24 0.24
N LYS A 64 1.45 7.55 1.38
CA LYS A 64 1.25 6.11 1.44
C LYS A 64 -0.09 5.68 0.79
N PRO A 65 -0.19 4.43 0.31
CA PRO A 65 -1.42 3.94 -0.28
C PRO A 65 -2.65 4.10 0.62
N ILE A 66 -3.75 4.48 -0.02
CA ILE A 66 -5.08 4.56 0.58
C ILE A 66 -5.98 3.60 -0.17
N PHE A 67 -6.67 2.73 0.55
CA PHE A 67 -7.68 1.83 0.00
C PHE A 67 -9.08 2.30 0.35
N SER A 68 -10.00 2.14 -0.59
CA SER A 68 -11.44 2.37 -0.39
C SER A 68 -12.24 1.21 -0.98
N GLN A 69 -13.41 0.92 -0.43
CA GLN A 69 -14.29 -0.10 -1.00
C GLN A 69 -15.08 0.43 -2.21
N ASN A 70 -15.08 -0.35 -3.28
CA ASN A 70 -15.97 -0.14 -4.43
C ASN A 70 -17.36 -0.76 -4.19
N ALA A 71 -18.26 -0.64 -5.16
CA ALA A 71 -19.63 -1.17 -5.06
C ALA A 71 -19.69 -2.71 -4.99
N ASP A 72 -18.65 -3.39 -5.45
CA ASP A 72 -18.52 -4.86 -5.42
C ASP A 72 -17.82 -5.36 -4.14
N TYR A 73 -17.67 -4.49 -3.14
CA TYR A 73 -16.97 -4.75 -1.89
C TYR A 73 -15.48 -5.10 -2.04
N ASN A 74 -14.87 -4.79 -3.18
CA ASN A 74 -13.42 -4.89 -3.34
C ASN A 74 -12.75 -3.64 -2.77
N TRP A 75 -11.62 -3.82 -2.09
CA TRP A 75 -10.73 -2.75 -1.70
C TRP A 75 -9.87 -2.34 -2.88
N VAL A 76 -9.92 -1.06 -3.25
CA VAL A 76 -9.17 -0.49 -4.37
C VAL A 76 -8.27 0.61 -3.84
N SER A 77 -6.97 0.53 -4.15
CA SER A 77 -6.02 1.57 -3.80
C SER A 77 -6.22 2.84 -4.63
N SER A 78 -5.71 3.97 -4.15
CA SER A 78 -5.36 5.11 -4.99
C SER A 78 -4.42 4.69 -6.13
N GLY A 79 -4.25 5.56 -7.14
CA GLY A 79 -3.16 5.39 -8.10
C GLY A 79 -1.83 5.55 -7.38
N LEU A 80 -0.91 4.60 -7.58
CA LEU A 80 0.39 4.52 -6.91
C LEU A 80 1.51 4.54 -7.94
N THR A 81 2.63 5.14 -7.59
CA THR A 81 3.89 5.12 -8.32
C THR A 81 4.85 4.21 -7.59
N VAL A 82 5.51 3.31 -8.33
CA VAL A 82 6.60 2.48 -7.82
C VAL A 82 7.85 3.34 -7.69
N LYS A 83 8.24 3.67 -6.47
CA LYS A 83 9.42 4.49 -6.15
C LYS A 83 10.61 3.56 -5.96
N GLY A 84 11.66 3.78 -6.74
CA GLY A 84 12.86 2.94 -6.75
C GLY A 84 13.45 2.91 -8.17
N THR A 85 14.70 2.49 -8.29
CA THR A 85 15.38 2.37 -9.60
C THR A 85 15.52 0.90 -9.96
N GLY A 86 15.09 0.51 -11.15
CA GLY A 86 15.22 -0.86 -11.68
C GLY A 86 13.90 -1.64 -11.75
N ASP A 87 14.03 -2.96 -11.93
CA ASP A 87 12.92 -3.91 -11.95
C ASP A 87 12.78 -4.60 -10.58
N PHE A 88 11.55 -4.83 -10.17
CA PHE A 88 11.21 -5.39 -8.86
C PHE A 88 10.31 -6.60 -9.02
N GLY A 89 10.70 -7.72 -8.43
CA GLY A 89 9.81 -8.87 -8.25
C GLY A 89 8.82 -8.56 -7.13
N PHE A 90 7.55 -8.90 -7.30
CA PHE A 90 6.53 -8.69 -6.27
C PHE A 90 5.61 -9.89 -6.09
N SER A 91 5.12 -10.07 -4.86
CA SER A 91 4.07 -11.04 -4.54
C SER A 91 3.29 -10.58 -3.31
N PHE A 92 2.06 -11.08 -3.18
CA PHE A 92 1.23 -10.86 -2.00
C PHE A 92 1.06 -12.16 -1.22
N ASN A 93 0.79 -12.04 0.08
CA ASN A 93 0.41 -13.16 0.93
C ASN A 93 -1.01 -13.72 0.64
N SER A 94 -1.66 -13.28 -0.44
CA SER A 94 -2.98 -13.73 -0.88
C SER A 94 -3.09 -13.62 -2.40
N ASP A 95 -3.67 -14.64 -3.03
CA ASP A 95 -3.97 -14.69 -4.48
C ASP A 95 -5.19 -13.85 -4.87
N ARG A 96 -5.96 -13.39 -3.87
CA ARG A 96 -7.13 -12.51 -4.00
C ARG A 96 -6.76 -11.03 -4.12
N VAL A 97 -5.46 -10.73 -4.17
CA VAL A 97 -4.89 -9.39 -4.38
C VAL A 97 -4.28 -9.32 -5.77
N LYS A 98 -4.77 -8.38 -6.56
CA LYS A 98 -4.36 -8.18 -7.96
C LYS A 98 -3.76 -6.79 -8.14
N VAL A 99 -2.75 -6.70 -8.98
CA VAL A 99 -2.11 -5.43 -9.35
C VAL A 99 -2.43 -5.13 -10.80
N TYR A 100 -2.77 -3.89 -11.08
CA TYR A 100 -3.12 -3.44 -12.41
C TYR A 100 -2.24 -2.26 -12.79
N ASP A 101 -1.85 -2.23 -14.05
CA ASP A 101 -1.23 -1.06 -14.65
C ASP A 101 -2.25 0.09 -14.72
N PHE A 102 -1.84 1.29 -14.27
CA PHE A 102 -2.77 2.40 -14.09
C PHE A 102 -3.28 2.95 -15.43
N GLU A 103 -2.44 3.01 -16.46
CA GLU A 103 -2.83 3.58 -17.75
C GLU A 103 -3.64 2.58 -18.58
N SER A 104 -3.13 1.35 -18.72
CA SER A 104 -3.74 0.32 -19.57
C SER A 104 -4.88 -0.44 -18.91
N ARG A 105 -5.03 -0.35 -17.58
CA ARG A 105 -6.03 -1.09 -16.77
C ARG A 105 -5.92 -2.62 -16.88
N LYS A 106 -4.79 -3.13 -17.37
CA LYS A 106 -4.53 -4.57 -17.47
C LYS A 106 -3.90 -5.10 -16.19
N GLU A 107 -4.26 -6.32 -15.80
CA GLU A 107 -3.63 -7.00 -14.67
C GLU A 107 -2.16 -7.30 -15.00
N ILE A 108 -1.28 -7.06 -14.03
CA ILE A 108 0.14 -7.38 -14.09
C ILE A 108 0.32 -8.78 -13.49
N THR A 109 0.41 -9.78 -14.37
CA THR A 109 0.50 -11.20 -13.98
C THR A 109 1.91 -11.77 -14.06
N ASN A 110 2.86 -11.01 -14.62
CA ASN A 110 4.24 -11.45 -14.79
C ASN A 110 5.07 -11.41 -13.50
N GLY A 111 4.53 -10.86 -12.40
CA GLY A 111 5.22 -10.74 -11.12
C GLY A 111 6.31 -9.66 -11.07
N TYR A 112 6.35 -8.75 -12.04
CA TYR A 112 7.35 -7.68 -12.12
C TYR A 112 6.74 -6.28 -12.16
N LEU A 113 7.36 -5.37 -11.41
CA LEU A 113 7.10 -3.93 -11.43
C LEU A 113 8.36 -3.17 -11.83
N ARG A 114 8.21 -2.01 -12.47
CA ARG A 114 9.33 -1.13 -12.82
C ARG A 114 9.33 0.14 -12.01
N GLY A 115 10.52 0.64 -11.68
CA GLY A 115 10.68 1.98 -11.13
C GLY A 115 10.00 3.05 -12.00
N GLY A 116 9.20 3.91 -11.38
CA GLY A 116 8.40 4.94 -12.05
C GLY A 116 7.08 4.45 -12.66
N GLN A 117 6.81 3.15 -12.66
CA GLN A 117 5.53 2.62 -13.14
C GLN A 117 4.38 3.06 -12.25
N LYS A 118 3.24 3.39 -12.87
CA LYS A 118 2.00 3.68 -12.16
C LYS A 118 1.10 2.45 -12.12
N ILE A 119 0.61 2.10 -10.94
CA ILE A 119 -0.23 0.94 -10.69
C ILE A 119 -1.43 1.29 -9.80
N TYR A 120 -2.36 0.37 -9.66
CA TYR A 120 -3.29 0.32 -8.54
C TYR A 120 -3.50 -1.14 -8.11
N ILE A 121 -3.85 -1.32 -6.85
CA ILE A 121 -4.04 -2.62 -6.21
C ILE A 121 -5.53 -2.81 -5.96
N VAL A 122 -6.05 -3.99 -6.28
CA VAL A 122 -7.42 -4.41 -5.97
C VAL A 122 -7.36 -5.67 -5.13
N SER A 123 -8.11 -5.69 -4.03
CA SER A 123 -8.15 -6.82 -3.11
C SER A 123 -9.57 -7.16 -2.69
N LYS A 124 -9.86 -8.47 -2.60
CA LYS A 124 -11.05 -8.97 -1.89
C LYS A 124 -10.84 -9.14 -0.39
N ASP A 125 -9.58 -9.13 0.05
CA ASP A 125 -9.19 -9.17 1.45
C ASP A 125 -9.03 -7.76 2.01
N ASP A 126 -9.22 -7.62 3.32
CA ASP A 126 -8.98 -6.38 4.03
C ASP A 126 -7.49 -5.97 3.95
N PRO A 127 -7.18 -4.76 3.44
CA PRO A 127 -5.82 -4.28 3.26
C PRO A 127 -4.97 -4.31 4.52
N THR A 128 -5.56 -4.20 5.70
CA THR A 128 -4.82 -4.26 6.97
C THR A 128 -4.08 -5.59 7.17
N TYR A 129 -4.53 -6.68 6.51
CA TYR A 129 -3.94 -8.02 6.58
C TYR A 129 -3.16 -8.44 5.33
N ILE A 130 -3.18 -7.63 4.28
CA ILE A 130 -2.41 -7.88 3.07
C ILE A 130 -0.96 -7.45 3.29
N ARG A 131 -0.01 -8.28 2.85
CA ARG A 131 1.43 -7.99 2.84
C ARG A 131 1.98 -8.07 1.44
N LEU A 132 2.77 -7.07 1.06
CA LEU A 132 3.50 -7.03 -0.19
C LEU A 132 4.95 -7.44 0.06
N SER A 133 5.34 -8.61 -0.45
CA SER A 133 6.74 -8.96 -0.61
C SER A 133 7.24 -8.34 -1.90
N ILE A 134 8.28 -7.52 -1.81
CA ILE A 134 8.86 -6.85 -2.97
C ILE A 134 10.38 -6.82 -2.85
N SER A 135 11.07 -7.11 -3.94
CA SER A 135 12.53 -7.18 -3.98
C SER A 135 13.10 -6.69 -5.31
N PRO A 136 14.27 -6.04 -5.31
CA PRO A 136 15.00 -5.76 -6.55
C PRO A 136 15.33 -7.07 -7.28
N VAL A 137 15.17 -7.07 -8.60
CA VAL A 137 15.65 -8.17 -9.44
C VAL A 137 17.14 -7.94 -9.70
N ILE A 138 17.98 -8.80 -9.11
CA ILE A 138 19.42 -8.78 -9.39
C ILE A 138 19.65 -9.62 -10.66
N ILE A 139 20.00 -8.95 -11.76
CA ILE A 139 20.48 -9.63 -12.96
C ILE A 139 21.99 -9.82 -12.76
N ILE A 140 22.41 -11.08 -12.56
CA ILE A 140 23.83 -11.42 -12.62
C ILE A 140 24.14 -11.62 -14.11
N GLU A 141 24.84 -10.65 -14.70
CA GLU A 141 25.43 -10.82 -16.03
C GLU A 141 26.64 -11.76 -15.90
N ASN A 142 26.62 -12.87 -16.63
CA ASN A 142 27.76 -13.80 -16.76
C ASN A 142 28.71 -13.34 -17.86
#